data_AF-X1RY42-F1
#
_entry.id   AF-X1RY42-F1
#
_cell.length_a   1.000
_cell.length_b   1.000
_cell.length_c   1.000
_cell.angle_alpha   90.00
_cell.angle_beta   90.00
_cell.angle_gamma   90.00
#
_symmetry.space_group_name_H-M   'P 1'
#
loop_
_entity.id
_entity.type
_entity.pdbx_description
1 polymer ?
#
loop_
_entity_poly.entity_id
_entity_poly.type
_entity_poly.pdbx_seq_one_letter_code
_entity_poly.pdbx_strand_id
1 'polypeptide(L)'
;MQVELESPFISFAVGASVPIGTSGLVHVWGRNDMVTTQRMGIGWTVTDPDGVIVEEYGTWEGWPYTPPGDDHEFVGARFDINKVGAYMIAIELRMNEPDPIVVDSYVGLLCQVTEEYAGAIIKKELEYDSVRGDIPVL
;
A
#
# COMPACT_ATOMS: atom_id res chain seq x y z
N MET A 1 -1.56 -32.19 9.86
CA MET A 1 -1.08 -31.90 8.50
C MET A 1 -1.78 -30.62 8.08
N GLN A 2 -1.15 -29.48 8.37
CA GLN A 2 -1.66 -28.15 8.08
C GLN A 2 -0.99 -27.74 6.77
N VAL A 3 -1.78 -27.59 5.72
CA VAL A 3 -1.30 -27.08 4.43
C VAL A 3 -1.63 -25.60 4.44
N GLU A 4 -0.63 -24.77 4.74
CA GLU A 4 -0.68 -23.35 4.48
C GLU A 4 -0.60 -23.16 2.96
N LEU A 5 -1.70 -22.69 2.37
CA LEU A 5 -1.70 -22.16 1.02
C LEU A 5 -1.13 -20.74 1.10
N GLU A 6 0.20 -20.65 0.98
CA GLU A 6 0.89 -19.40 0.70
C GLU A 6 0.30 -18.79 -0.57
N SER A 7 -0.33 -17.62 -0.43
CA SER A 7 -0.88 -16.88 -1.56
C SER A 7 0.26 -16.22 -2.36
N PRO A 8 0.30 -16.35 -3.69
CA PRO A 8 1.42 -15.88 -4.52
C PRO A 8 1.39 -14.38 -4.83
N PHE A 9 0.55 -13.60 -4.13
CA PHE A 9 0.52 -12.17 -4.30
C PHE A 9 1.63 -11.57 -3.45
N ILE A 10 2.47 -10.75 -4.06
CA ILE A 10 3.38 -9.86 -3.35
C ILE A 10 2.48 -8.89 -2.58
N SER A 11 2.06 -9.32 -1.39
CA SER A 11 1.71 -8.43 -0.31
C SER A 11 2.96 -7.59 -0.12
N PHE A 12 2.94 -6.33 -0.56
CA PHE A 12 3.79 -5.37 0.12
C PHE A 12 3.35 -5.47 1.57
N ALA A 13 4.16 -6.13 2.39
CA ALA A 13 3.92 -6.21 3.81
C ALA A 13 3.52 -4.81 4.28
N VAL A 14 2.46 -4.72 5.08
CA VAL A 14 2.13 -3.54 5.89
C VAL A 14 3.44 -3.04 6.52
N GLY A 15 4.06 -2.00 5.94
CA GLY A 15 5.43 -1.56 6.28
C GLY A 15 6.55 -1.73 5.24
N ALA A 16 6.25 -1.93 3.95
CA ALA A 16 7.27 -1.91 2.91
C ALA A 16 8.00 -0.55 2.83
N SER A 17 9.33 -0.60 2.66
CA SER A 17 10.15 0.59 2.41
C SER A 17 9.97 1.03 0.96
N VAL A 18 9.40 2.20 0.74
CA VAL A 18 9.09 2.74 -0.60
C VAL A 18 10.01 3.94 -0.89
N PRO A 19 10.69 3.98 -2.05
CA PRO A 19 11.45 5.16 -2.44
C PRO A 19 10.55 6.39 -2.61
N ILE A 20 11.03 7.53 -2.14
CA ILE A 20 10.39 8.83 -2.39
C ILE A 20 10.36 9.14 -3.90
N GLY A 21 9.31 9.83 -4.35
CA GLY A 21 9.09 10.21 -5.75
C GLY A 21 8.39 9.14 -6.59
N THR A 22 7.98 8.03 -5.98
CA THR A 22 7.18 6.98 -6.63
C THR A 22 5.67 7.32 -6.57
N SER A 23 4.86 6.51 -7.25
CA SER A 23 3.39 6.63 -7.24
C SER A 23 2.77 5.39 -6.61
N GLY A 24 1.88 5.60 -5.66
CA GLY A 24 1.07 4.55 -5.02
C GLY A 24 -0.20 4.24 -5.81
N LEU A 25 -0.70 3.02 -5.64
CA LEU A 25 -2.01 2.56 -6.13
C LEU A 25 -2.53 1.50 -5.15
N VAL A 26 -3.73 1.71 -4.60
CA VAL A 26 -4.35 0.77 -3.66
C VAL A 26 -5.26 -0.20 -4.42
N HIS A 27 -5.11 -1.48 -4.09
CA HIS A 27 -6.02 -2.55 -4.47
C HIS A 27 -6.53 -3.23 -3.19
N VAL A 28 -7.83 -3.47 -3.10
CA VAL A 28 -8.48 -4.17 -1.98
C VAL A 28 -9.39 -5.25 -2.54
N TRP A 29 -9.31 -6.47 -1.99
CA TRP A 29 -10.19 -7.58 -2.36
C TRP A 29 -11.14 -7.90 -1.22
N GLY A 30 -12.44 -7.95 -1.51
CA GLY A 30 -13.46 -8.46 -0.61
C GLY A 30 -13.93 -9.84 -1.07
N ARG A 31 -13.96 -10.83 -0.17
CA ARG A 31 -14.50 -12.18 -0.44
C ARG A 31 -15.93 -12.30 0.05
N ASN A 32 -16.81 -12.88 -0.77
CA ASN A 32 -18.17 -13.20 -0.35
C ASN A 32 -18.27 -14.65 0.16
N ASP A 33 -18.09 -14.87 1.45
CA ASP A 33 -18.28 -16.21 2.06
C ASP A 33 -19.74 -16.54 2.40
N MET A 34 -20.71 -15.70 1.99
CA MET A 34 -22.14 -16.00 2.16
C MET A 34 -22.65 -16.99 1.12
N VAL A 35 -23.80 -17.61 1.40
CA VAL A 35 -24.49 -18.51 0.46
C VAL A 35 -25.30 -17.77 -0.61
N THR A 36 -25.41 -16.44 -0.52
CA THR A 36 -26.12 -15.57 -1.47
C THR A 36 -25.16 -14.60 -2.13
N THR A 37 -25.50 -14.17 -3.35
CA THR A 37 -24.80 -13.09 -4.03
C THR A 37 -25.02 -11.77 -3.30
N GLN A 38 -23.93 -11.04 -3.03
CA GLN A 38 -23.96 -9.77 -2.30
C GLN A 38 -23.29 -8.68 -3.13
N ARG A 39 -23.86 -7.46 -3.10
CA ARG A 39 -23.18 -6.26 -3.60
C ARG A 39 -22.29 -5.69 -2.51
N MET A 40 -21.00 -5.58 -2.79
CA MET A 40 -20.03 -4.99 -1.87
C MET A 40 -19.82 -3.50 -2.16
N GLY A 41 -19.51 -2.75 -1.11
CA GLY A 41 -19.02 -1.39 -1.18
C GLY A 41 -17.69 -1.26 -0.46
N ILE A 42 -16.91 -0.26 -0.84
CA ILE A 42 -15.64 0.03 -0.20
C ILE A 42 -15.51 1.53 0.03
N GLY A 43 -14.80 1.91 1.08
CA GLY A 43 -14.24 3.25 1.25
C GLY A 43 -12.84 3.17 1.82
N TRP A 44 -11.92 4.01 1.37
CA TRP A 44 -10.64 4.20 2.03
C TRP A 44 -10.10 5.62 1.91
N THR A 45 -9.22 5.96 2.84
CA THR A 45 -8.41 7.18 2.81
C THR A 45 -6.95 6.82 3.03
N VAL A 46 -6.06 7.37 2.21
CA VAL A 46 -4.61 7.33 2.42
C VAL A 46 -4.16 8.69 2.93
N THR A 47 -3.44 8.72 4.06
CA THR A 47 -2.84 9.94 4.61
C THR A 47 -1.33 9.89 4.55
N ASP A 48 -0.73 11.02 4.21
CA ASP A 48 0.72 11.22 4.23
C ASP A 48 1.27 11.35 5.67
N PRO A 49 2.60 11.47 5.85
CA PRO A 49 3.23 11.58 7.17
C PRO A 49 2.82 12.82 7.99
N ASP A 50 2.28 13.86 7.34
CA ASP A 50 1.76 15.05 8.01
C ASP A 50 0.26 14.93 8.34
N GLY A 51 -0.36 13.80 8.00
CA GLY A 51 -1.79 13.54 8.18
C GLY A 51 -2.68 14.12 7.08
N VAL A 52 -2.12 14.57 5.96
CA VAL A 52 -2.91 15.08 4.83
C VAL A 52 -3.43 13.92 4.00
N ILE A 53 -4.73 13.93 3.67
CA ILE A 53 -5.32 12.93 2.77
C ILE A 53 -4.76 13.14 1.36
N VAL A 54 -4.04 12.13 0.86
CA VAL A 54 -3.47 12.10 -0.50
C VAL A 54 -4.30 11.25 -1.46
N GLU A 55 -5.15 10.37 -0.94
CA GLU A 55 -6.16 9.65 -1.71
C GLU A 55 -7.41 9.44 -0.84
N GLU A 56 -8.58 9.67 -1.43
CA GLU A 56 -9.86 9.25 -0.89
C GLU A 56 -10.62 8.52 -2.01
N TYR A 57 -11.07 7.31 -1.72
CA TYR A 57 -11.76 6.47 -2.69
C TYR A 57 -12.97 5.83 -2.04
N GLY A 58 -14.05 5.71 -2.79
CA GLY A 58 -15.22 4.95 -2.38
C GLY A 58 -16.09 4.60 -3.55
N THR A 59 -16.58 3.36 -3.58
CA THR A 59 -17.48 2.89 -4.63
C THR A 59 -18.32 1.72 -4.15
N TRP A 60 -19.35 1.40 -4.94
CA TRP A 60 -20.10 0.15 -4.82
C TRP A 60 -19.86 -0.66 -6.08
N GLU A 61 -19.70 -1.97 -5.91
CA GLU A 61 -19.58 -2.94 -6.99
C GLU A 61 -20.71 -2.77 -8.03
N GLY A 62 -20.37 -2.82 -9.31
CA GLY A 62 -21.35 -2.88 -10.40
C GLY A 62 -21.90 -4.29 -10.63
N TRP A 63 -23.05 -4.41 -11.27
CA TRP A 63 -23.59 -5.71 -11.66
C TRP A 63 -22.66 -6.41 -12.69
N PRO A 64 -22.44 -7.74 -12.63
CA PRO A 64 -23.04 -8.73 -11.71
C PRO A 64 -22.30 -8.80 -10.39
N TYR A 65 -23.03 -8.64 -9.27
CA TYR A 65 -22.46 -8.61 -7.93
C TYR A 65 -21.76 -9.91 -7.52
N THR A 66 -20.98 -9.88 -6.44
CA THR A 66 -20.09 -10.98 -6.03
C THR A 66 -20.87 -12.26 -5.63
N PRO A 67 -20.73 -13.37 -6.38
CA PRO A 67 -21.33 -14.65 -6.04
C PRO A 67 -20.74 -15.29 -4.77
N PRO A 68 -21.40 -16.33 -4.21
CA PRO A 68 -20.84 -17.14 -3.12
C PRO A 68 -19.47 -17.73 -3.46
N GLY A 69 -18.50 -17.48 -2.58
CA GLY A 69 -17.12 -17.97 -2.69
C GLY A 69 -16.19 -17.16 -3.59
N ASP A 70 -16.69 -16.11 -4.25
CA ASP A 70 -15.90 -15.28 -5.16
C ASP A 70 -15.34 -14.02 -4.46
N ASP A 71 -14.30 -13.45 -5.08
CA ASP A 71 -13.65 -12.20 -4.68
C ASP A 71 -14.06 -11.05 -5.60
N HIS A 72 -14.17 -9.84 -5.05
CA HIS A 72 -14.29 -8.59 -5.81
C HIS A 72 -13.11 -7.67 -5.55
N GLU A 73 -12.47 -7.20 -6.62
CA GLU A 73 -11.36 -6.25 -6.57
C GLU A 73 -11.86 -4.82 -6.68
N PHE A 74 -11.46 -3.98 -5.73
CA PHE A 74 -11.58 -2.54 -5.79
C PHE A 74 -10.21 -1.91 -6.04
N VAL A 75 -10.14 -1.01 -7.02
CA VAL A 75 -8.90 -0.32 -7.40
C VAL A 75 -9.10 1.18 -7.35
N GLY A 76 -8.19 1.84 -6.65
CA GLY A 76 -8.19 3.29 -6.45
C GLY A 76 -7.63 4.10 -7.61
N ALA A 77 -7.37 5.36 -7.31
CA ALA A 77 -6.59 6.21 -8.18
C ALA A 77 -5.10 6.15 -7.80
N ARG A 78 -4.25 6.60 -8.70
CA ARG A 78 -2.84 6.81 -8.35
C ARG A 78 -2.69 8.07 -7.50
N PHE A 79 -1.77 8.02 -6.55
CA PHE A 79 -1.35 9.18 -5.75
C PHE A 79 0.18 9.27 -5.69
N ASP A 80 0.68 10.45 -5.34
CA ASP A 80 2.11 10.74 -5.27
C ASP A 80 2.67 10.36 -3.88
N ILE A 81 3.83 9.71 -3.87
CA ILE A 81 4.60 9.41 -2.67
C ILE A 81 5.77 10.38 -2.61
N ASN A 82 5.51 11.62 -2.19
CA ASN A 82 6.44 12.75 -2.31
C ASN A 82 6.99 13.26 -0.97
N LYS A 83 6.67 12.59 0.13
CA LYS A 83 7.18 12.86 1.48
C LYS A 83 7.80 11.63 2.10
N VAL A 84 8.87 11.83 2.87
CA VAL A 84 9.51 10.82 3.70
C VAL A 84 8.67 10.60 4.96
N GLY A 85 8.48 9.34 5.37
CA GLY A 85 7.73 9.01 6.57
C GLY A 85 6.66 7.94 6.35
N ALA A 86 5.85 7.70 7.39
CA ALA A 86 4.78 6.72 7.38
C ALA A 86 3.56 7.26 6.63
N TYR A 87 3.10 6.53 5.62
CA TYR A 87 1.78 6.75 5.01
C TYR A 87 0.82 5.78 5.65
N MET A 88 -0.35 6.26 6.06
CA MET A 88 -1.38 5.46 6.72
C MET A 88 -2.55 5.23 5.79
N ILE A 89 -3.28 4.15 6.00
CA ILE A 89 -4.52 3.84 5.29
C ILE A 89 -5.61 3.45 6.28
N ALA A 90 -6.82 3.93 6.04
CA ALA A 90 -8.04 3.47 6.69
C ALA A 90 -9.00 2.93 5.62
N ILE A 91 -9.54 1.74 5.82
CA ILE A 91 -10.38 1.00 4.86
C ILE A 91 -11.64 0.52 5.58
N GLU A 92 -12.77 0.60 4.92
CA GLU A 92 -14.04 0.01 5.33
C GLU A 92 -14.65 -0.78 4.18
N LEU A 93 -14.85 -2.08 4.38
CA LEU A 93 -15.65 -2.93 3.51
C LEU A 93 -17.10 -2.90 3.98
N ARG A 94 -18.03 -2.71 3.04
CA ARG A 94 -19.43 -2.45 3.31
C ARG A 94 -20.35 -3.37 2.53
N MET A 95 -21.55 -3.56 3.07
CA MET A 95 -22.67 -4.24 2.41
C MET A 95 -23.94 -3.40 2.57
N ASN A 96 -25.00 -3.74 1.83
CA ASN A 96 -26.32 -3.10 1.93
C ASN A 96 -26.35 -1.60 1.51
N GLU A 97 -26.09 -1.28 0.23
CA GLU A 97 -25.98 0.11 -0.27
C GLU A 97 -27.05 1.12 0.20
N PRO A 98 -28.35 0.78 0.28
CA PRO A 98 -29.36 1.75 0.75
C PRO A 98 -29.22 2.13 2.23
N ASP A 99 -28.63 1.26 3.04
CA ASP A 99 -28.36 1.45 4.47
C ASP A 99 -27.04 0.75 4.84
N PRO A 100 -25.88 1.36 4.48
CA PRO A 100 -24.60 0.68 4.49
C PRO A 100 -24.19 0.16 5.86
N ILE A 101 -23.76 -1.10 5.90
CA ILE A 101 -23.20 -1.74 7.08
C ILE A 101 -21.72 -2.01 6.81
N VAL A 102 -20.84 -1.55 7.71
CA VAL A 102 -19.42 -1.92 7.69
C VAL A 102 -19.29 -3.36 8.18
N VAL A 103 -18.79 -4.24 7.31
CA VAL A 103 -18.62 -5.68 7.61
C VAL A 103 -17.18 -6.03 7.96
N ASP A 104 -16.22 -5.22 7.53
CA ASP A 104 -14.84 -5.30 7.97
C ASP A 104 -14.15 -3.93 7.84
N SER A 105 -13.09 -3.70 8.61
CA SER A 105 -12.33 -2.45 8.58
C SER A 105 -10.87 -2.65 8.96
N TYR A 106 -10.00 -1.84 8.37
CA TYR A 106 -8.58 -1.83 8.66
C TYR A 106 -8.08 -0.40 8.82
N VAL A 107 -7.24 -0.15 9.82
CA VAL A 107 -6.50 1.10 9.97
C VAL A 107 -5.05 0.76 10.29
N GLY A 108 -4.11 1.25 9.49
CA GLY A 108 -2.71 0.95 9.72
C GLY A 108 -1.75 1.56 8.72
N LEU A 109 -0.50 1.10 8.79
CA LEU A 109 0.59 1.57 7.94
C LEU A 109 0.41 1.03 6.53
N LEU A 110 0.27 1.93 5.55
CA LEU A 110 0.32 1.55 4.14
C LEU A 110 1.76 1.23 3.73
N CYS A 111 2.66 2.19 3.96
CA CYS A 111 4.08 2.03 3.67
C CYS A 111 4.94 2.99 4.49
N GLN A 112 6.23 2.68 4.57
CA GLN A 112 7.25 3.57 5.13
C GLN A 112 8.09 4.13 3.98
N VAL A 113 8.09 5.44 3.80
CA VAL A 113 8.90 6.09 2.76
C VAL A 113 10.24 6.51 3.33
N THR A 114 11.30 6.19 2.61
CA THR A 114 12.68 6.59 2.92
C THR A 114 13.27 7.34 1.74
N GLU A 115 14.20 8.26 2.01
CA GLU A 115 15.04 8.81 0.95
C GLU A 115 15.88 7.67 0.35
N GLU A 116 15.74 7.45 -0.95
CA GLU A 116 16.74 6.69 -1.68
C GLU A 116 17.90 7.64 -1.97
N TYR A 117 19.06 7.42 -1.36
CA TYR A 117 20.26 8.15 -1.76
C TYR A 117 20.60 7.74 -3.19
N ALA A 118 20.20 8.57 -4.17
CA ALA A 118 20.54 8.35 -5.56
C ALA A 118 22.05 8.59 -5.77
N GLY A 119 22.84 7.53 -5.65
CA GLY A 119 24.27 7.53 -5.96
C GLY A 119 25.12 6.72 -4.98
N ALA A 120 26.31 6.33 -5.43
CA ALA A 120 27.34 5.74 -4.57
C ALA A 120 28.47 6.75 -4.36
N ILE A 121 29.07 6.79 -3.17
CA ILE A 121 30.38 7.44 -3.02
C ILE A 121 31.39 6.54 -3.72
N ILE A 122 31.70 6.85 -4.98
CA ILE A 122 32.58 6.04 -5.82
C ILE A 122 34.07 6.27 -5.57
N LYS A 123 34.42 7.26 -4.74
CA LYS A 123 35.81 7.66 -4.55
C LYS A 123 36.06 8.37 -3.22
N LYS A 124 37.09 7.94 -2.49
CA LYS A 124 37.61 8.58 -1.29
C LYS A 124 39.13 8.51 -1.30
N GLU A 125 39.79 9.68 -1.36
CA GLU A 125 41.26 9.80 -1.40
C GLU A 125 41.73 10.74 -0.29
N LEU A 126 42.88 10.43 0.31
CA LEU A 126 43.59 11.31 1.24
C LEU A 126 44.97 11.64 0.66
N GLU A 127 45.34 12.92 0.67
CA GLU A 127 46.64 13.42 0.22
C GLU A 127 47.33 14.15 1.38
N TYR A 128 48.56 13.75 1.68
CA TYR A 128 49.44 14.43 2.63
C TYR A 128 50.84 14.53 2.02
N ASP A 129 51.45 15.72 2.11
CA ASP A 129 52.83 16.11 1.75
C ASP A 129 53.45 15.65 0.41
N SER A 130 52.64 15.08 -0.49
CA SER A 130 52.92 14.59 -1.86
C SER A 130 52.69 13.07 -2.05
N VAL A 131 52.08 12.36 -1.09
CA VAL A 131 51.71 10.95 -1.20
C VAL A 131 50.18 10.80 -1.30
N ARG A 132 49.71 10.05 -2.30
CA ARG A 132 48.30 9.63 -2.45
C ARG A 132 48.12 8.14 -2.17
N GLY A 133 47.05 7.81 -1.45
CA GLY A 133 46.58 6.44 -1.26
C GLY A 133 45.06 6.35 -1.33
N ASP A 134 44.57 5.24 -1.87
CA ASP A 134 43.14 4.94 -1.93
C ASP A 134 42.61 4.61 -0.52
N ILE A 135 41.47 5.20 -0.15
CA ILE A 135 40.77 4.83 1.07
C ILE A 135 39.50 4.04 0.69
N PRO A 136 39.30 2.84 1.24
CA PRO A 136 38.08 2.08 1.00
C PRO A 136 36.82 2.86 1.39
N VAL A 137 35.81 2.80 0.52
CA VAL A 137 34.49 3.38 0.78
C VAL A 137 33.56 2.28 1.30
N LEU A 138 32.78 2.59 2.34
CA LEU A 138 31.71 1.74 2.88
C LEU A 138 30.37 2.17 2.30
#